data_AF-A0A060BYS8-F1
#
_entry.id   AF-A0A060BYS8-F1
#
_cell.length_a   1.000
_cell.length_b   1.000
_cell.length_c   1.000
_cell.angle_alpha   90.00
_cell.angle_beta   90.00
_cell.angle_gamma   90.00
#
_symmetry.space_group_name_H-M   'P 1'
#
loop_
_entity.id
_entity.type
_entity.pdbx_description
1 polymer ?
#
loop_
_entity_poly.entity_id
_entity_poly.type
_entity_poly.pdbx_seq_one_letter_code
_entity_poly.pdbx_strand_id
1 'polypeptide(L)'
;STAQRVETASVRVRDGHLVKPDGERLRIVGREPHRVDRGLHAAATEDEAPVWADALARFGINCVRFHFLDMPTHGPDDVDADGSQRHPAGLIDRSQDHTQALDPDQLDRLDFFVAELKQRGIYTDLNLNVGRTYKAGDGV
;
A
#
# COMPACT_ATOMS: atom_id res chain seq x y z
N SER A 1 27.18 -2.12 -18.40
CA SER A 1 26.43 -0.88 -18.10
C SER A 1 25.98 -0.97 -16.66
N THR A 2 26.64 -0.23 -15.77
CA THR A 2 26.43 -0.34 -14.33
C THR A 2 25.26 0.57 -13.97
N ALA A 3 24.10 -0.02 -13.66
CA ALA A 3 22.98 0.73 -13.14
C ALA A 3 23.43 1.41 -11.84
N GLN A 4 23.52 2.75 -11.85
CA GLN A 4 23.66 3.52 -10.63
C GLN A 4 22.45 3.17 -9.76
N ARG A 5 22.70 2.49 -8.63
CA ARG A 5 21.75 2.51 -7.51
C ARG A 5 21.54 3.98 -7.18
N VAL A 6 20.36 4.51 -7.50
CA VAL A 6 19.88 5.73 -6.88
C VAL A 6 19.76 5.39 -5.40
N GLU A 7 20.71 5.85 -4.58
CA GLU A 7 20.58 5.80 -3.13
C GLU A 7 19.32 6.55 -2.74
N THR A 8 18.24 5.81 -2.52
CA THR A 8 17.00 6.37 -2.01
C THR A 8 17.17 6.46 -0.50
N ALA A 9 17.73 7.58 -0.07
CA ALA A 9 17.85 7.86 1.35
C ALA A 9 16.45 7.88 2.00
N SER A 10 16.36 7.30 3.19
CA SER A 10 15.10 7.10 3.91
C SER A 10 14.78 8.24 4.88
N VAL A 11 13.51 8.34 5.27
CA VAL A 11 13.09 9.20 6.40
C VAL A 11 13.74 8.68 7.68
N ARG A 12 14.27 9.59 8.50
CA ARG A 12 14.94 9.26 9.77
C ARG A 12 14.30 9.99 10.94
N VAL A 13 14.55 9.51 12.15
CA VAL A 13 14.22 10.22 13.39
C VAL A 13 15.46 10.99 13.85
N ARG A 14 15.28 12.28 14.15
CA ARG A 14 16.30 13.14 14.76
C ARG A 14 15.62 14.10 15.72
N ASP A 15 16.10 14.17 16.95
CA ASP A 15 15.61 15.08 18.00
C ASP A 15 14.08 15.02 18.20
N GLY A 16 13.50 13.80 18.13
CA GLY A 16 12.05 13.58 18.27
C GLY A 16 11.22 14.00 17.05
N HIS A 17 11.85 14.23 15.89
CA HIS A 17 11.19 14.62 14.65
C HIS A 17 11.56 13.71 13.49
N LEU A 18 10.63 13.53 12.56
CA LEU A 18 10.92 12.93 11.27
C LEU A 18 11.69 13.94 10.41
N VAL A 19 12.75 13.48 9.76
CA VAL A 19 13.58 14.27 8.84
C VAL A 19 13.73 13.55 7.51
N LYS A 20 13.66 14.31 6.43
CA LYS A 20 13.95 13.87 5.07
C LYS A 20 15.46 13.57 4.92
N PRO A 21 15.86 12.92 3.82
CA PRO A 21 17.27 12.70 3.49
C PRO A 21 18.17 13.93 3.52
N ASP A 22 17.65 15.06 3.04
CA ASP A 22 18.32 16.36 2.99
C ASP A 22 18.45 17.04 4.37
N GLY A 23 17.89 16.42 5.42
CA GLY A 23 17.92 16.92 6.79
C GLY A 23 16.77 17.88 7.13
N GLU A 24 15.92 18.25 6.17
CA GLU A 24 14.75 19.07 6.46
C GLU A 24 13.70 18.28 7.25
N ARG A 25 12.95 18.98 8.10
CA ARG A 25 11.91 18.38 8.93
C ARG A 25 10.73 17.93 8.05
N LEU A 26 10.39 16.64 8.14
CA LEU A 26 9.16 16.10 7.57
C LEU A 26 8.01 16.32 8.54
N ARG A 27 6.97 17.03 8.09
CA ARG A 27 5.67 17.12 8.78
C ARG A 27 4.67 16.31 7.97
N ILE A 28 4.17 15.22 8.54
CA ILE A 28 3.16 14.42 7.86
C ILE A 28 1.83 15.19 7.86
N VAL A 29 1.34 15.49 6.66
CA VAL A 29 -0.03 15.89 6.37
C VAL A 29 -0.61 14.73 5.56
N GLY A 30 -1.07 13.74 6.31
CA GLY A 30 -1.45 12.44 5.76
C GLY A 30 -2.95 12.30 5.63
N ARG A 31 -3.36 11.43 4.72
CA ARG A 31 -4.74 10.98 4.60
C ARG A 31 -4.75 9.48 4.36
N GLU A 32 -5.68 8.81 5.02
CA GLU A 32 -6.07 7.45 4.68
C GLU A 32 -7.03 7.48 3.49
N PRO A 33 -6.85 6.66 2.43
CA PRO A 33 -7.83 6.50 1.36
C PRO A 33 -9.27 6.38 1.90
N HIS A 34 -10.20 7.27 1.51
CA HIS A 34 -11.61 7.15 1.90
C HIS A 34 -12.20 5.87 1.29
N ARG A 35 -12.21 4.77 2.05
CA ARG A 35 -13.08 3.58 2.06
C ARG A 35 -12.38 2.55 2.95
N VAL A 36 -12.44 2.80 4.25
CA VAL A 36 -11.55 2.26 5.31
C VAL A 36 -11.89 0.81 5.71
N ASP A 37 -12.84 0.18 5.02
CA ASP A 37 -13.28 -1.19 5.23
C ASP A 37 -12.76 -2.18 4.15
N ARG A 38 -12.03 -1.71 3.13
CA ARG A 38 -11.81 -2.48 1.88
C ARG A 38 -10.41 -2.41 1.29
N GLY A 39 -9.37 -2.68 2.09
CA GLY A 39 -8.04 -3.05 1.59
C GLY A 39 -7.43 -2.08 0.57
N LEU A 40 -6.56 -2.59 -0.31
CA LEU A 40 -5.87 -1.85 -1.38
C LEU A 40 -6.85 -1.40 -2.48
N HIS A 41 -7.90 -0.67 -2.14
CA HIS A 41 -8.85 -0.17 -3.12
C HIS A 41 -8.30 1.00 -3.96
N ALA A 42 -7.18 1.57 -3.55
CA ALA A 42 -6.60 2.76 -4.16
C ALA A 42 -5.34 2.49 -4.98
N ALA A 43 -4.83 1.25 -5.04
CA ALA A 43 -4.03 0.83 -6.21
C ALA A 43 -5.00 0.43 -7.32
N ALA A 44 -5.82 1.41 -7.67
CA ALA A 44 -6.04 1.84 -9.03
C ALA A 44 -5.43 0.91 -10.10
N THR A 45 -6.23 0.56 -11.09
CA THR A 45 -5.71 0.11 -12.38
C THR A 45 -4.56 1.02 -12.83
N GLU A 46 -3.69 0.53 -13.73
CA GLU A 46 -2.56 1.33 -14.24
C GLU A 46 -2.98 2.76 -14.66
N ASP A 47 -4.22 2.93 -15.14
CA ASP A 47 -4.79 4.21 -15.53
C ASP A 47 -5.21 5.14 -14.37
N GLU A 48 -5.64 4.59 -13.23
CA GLU A 48 -6.21 5.37 -12.12
C GLU A 48 -5.12 5.87 -11.14
N ALA A 49 -3.98 5.18 -11.05
CA ALA A 49 -2.97 5.42 -10.03
C ALA A 49 -2.32 6.80 -10.17
N PRO A 50 -1.96 7.24 -11.40
CA PRO A 50 -1.48 8.59 -11.62
C PRO A 50 -2.51 9.65 -11.26
N VAL A 51 -3.79 9.42 -11.59
CA VAL A 51 -4.90 10.37 -11.33
C VAL A 51 -5.09 10.59 -9.83
N TRP A 52 -5.09 9.51 -9.04
CA TRP A 52 -5.18 9.60 -7.59
C TRP A 52 -3.97 10.28 -6.97
N ALA A 53 -2.76 9.92 -7.42
CA ALA A 53 -1.53 10.51 -6.93
C ALA A 53 -1.49 12.03 -7.21
N ASP A 54 -1.93 12.46 -8.40
CA ASP A 54 -2.08 13.88 -8.76
C ASP A 54 -3.09 14.61 -7.89
N ALA A 55 -4.26 14.00 -7.66
CA ALA A 55 -5.29 14.59 -6.80
C ALA A 55 -4.77 14.79 -5.38
N LEU A 56 -4.13 13.77 -4.79
CA LEU A 56 -3.54 13.84 -3.45
C LEU A 56 -2.47 14.94 -3.34
N ALA A 57 -1.58 15.02 -4.33
CA ALA A 57 -0.55 16.07 -4.39
C ALA A 57 -1.17 17.47 -4.48
N ARG A 58 -2.22 17.65 -5.30
CA ARG A 58 -2.95 18.93 -5.41
C ARG A 58 -3.59 19.38 -4.10
N PHE A 59 -4.01 18.45 -3.25
CA PHE A 59 -4.52 18.74 -1.90
C PHE A 59 -3.43 18.90 -0.84
N GLY A 60 -2.15 18.83 -1.22
CA GLY A 60 -1.02 18.97 -0.29
C GLY A 60 -0.80 17.76 0.61
N ILE A 61 -1.39 16.62 0.28
CA ILE A 61 -1.13 15.36 0.99
C ILE A 61 0.31 14.92 0.67
N ASN A 62 1.08 14.62 1.71
CA ASN A 62 2.46 14.18 1.58
C ASN A 62 2.73 12.79 2.17
N CYS A 63 1.69 12.12 2.69
CA CYS A 63 1.78 10.73 3.10
C CYS A 63 0.44 10.01 2.93
N VAL A 64 0.48 8.79 2.39
CA VAL A 64 -0.69 7.90 2.29
C VAL A 64 -0.44 6.68 3.15
N ARG A 65 -1.42 6.36 4.01
CA ARG A 65 -1.40 5.16 4.83
C ARG A 65 -2.25 4.07 4.18
N PHE A 66 -1.68 2.87 4.08
CA PHE A 66 -2.34 1.67 3.61
C PHE A 66 -2.58 0.72 4.78
N HIS A 67 -3.82 0.24 4.91
CA HIS A 67 -4.23 -0.75 5.91
C HIS A 67 -4.69 -2.05 5.23
N PHE A 68 -4.82 -3.13 6.02
CA PHE A 68 -5.38 -4.41 5.58
C PHE A 68 -4.67 -5.04 4.37
N LEU A 69 -3.43 -4.63 4.09
CA LEU A 69 -2.61 -5.24 3.03
C LEU A 69 -2.28 -6.71 3.31
N ASP A 70 -2.47 -7.15 4.55
CA ASP A 70 -2.21 -8.50 5.02
C ASP A 70 -3.46 -9.39 5.02
N MET A 71 -4.52 -9.00 4.29
CA MET A 71 -5.67 -9.86 4.01
C MET A 71 -5.37 -10.85 2.87
N PRO A 72 -5.97 -12.06 2.87
CA PRO A 72 -5.96 -12.96 1.70
C PRO A 72 -6.63 -12.33 0.48
N THR A 73 -6.12 -12.58 -0.72
CA THR A 73 -6.72 -12.16 -1.99
C THR A 73 -8.17 -12.66 -2.14
N HIS A 74 -9.01 -11.94 -2.90
CA HIS A 74 -10.38 -12.37 -3.18
C HIS A 74 -10.43 -13.26 -4.43
N GLY A 75 -11.33 -14.23 -4.39
CA GLY A 75 -11.63 -15.12 -5.50
C GLY A 75 -12.97 -14.75 -6.15
N PRO A 76 -13.33 -15.39 -7.27
CA PRO A 76 -14.58 -15.12 -7.99
C PRO A 76 -15.85 -15.30 -7.14
N ASP A 77 -15.78 -16.16 -6.13
CA ASP A 77 -16.90 -16.48 -5.23
C ASP A 77 -17.00 -15.51 -4.04
N ASP A 78 -16.01 -14.63 -3.84
CA ASP A 78 -16.08 -13.61 -2.80
C ASP A 78 -16.93 -12.44 -3.31
N VAL A 79 -18.19 -12.42 -2.89
CA VAL A 79 -19.13 -11.33 -3.15
C VAL A 79 -19.56 -10.65 -1.85
N ASP A 80 -19.95 -9.39 -1.95
CA ASP A 80 -20.63 -8.69 -0.87
C ASP A 80 -22.09 -9.15 -0.72
N ALA A 81 -22.73 -8.74 0.38
CA ALA A 81 -24.11 -9.11 0.67
C ALA A 81 -25.12 -8.64 -0.42
N ASP A 82 -24.76 -7.64 -1.22
CA ASP A 82 -25.54 -7.16 -2.36
C ASP A 82 -25.24 -7.90 -3.68
N GLY A 83 -24.36 -8.91 -3.65
CA GLY A 83 -23.97 -9.69 -4.81
C GLY A 83 -22.93 -9.02 -5.71
N SER A 84 -22.44 -7.82 -5.36
CA SER A 84 -21.30 -7.22 -6.05
C SER A 84 -20.02 -8.02 -5.74
N GLN A 85 -19.10 -8.11 -6.70
CA GLN A 85 -17.80 -8.72 -6.42
C GLN A 85 -17.13 -7.97 -5.27
N ARG A 86 -16.65 -8.73 -4.29
CA ARG A 86 -15.99 -8.16 -3.13
C ARG A 86 -14.77 -7.40 -3.62
N HIS A 87 -14.83 -6.10 -3.40
CA HIS A 87 -13.80 -5.11 -3.69
C HIS A 87 -12.40 -5.54 -3.18
N PRO A 88 -11.30 -5.08 -3.81
CA PRO A 88 -10.01 -5.78 -3.79
C PRO A 88 -9.47 -6.05 -2.39
N ALA A 89 -8.90 -7.23 -2.30
CA ALA A 89 -8.35 -7.83 -1.10
C ALA A 89 -6.94 -7.33 -0.75
N GLY A 90 -6.31 -7.95 0.24
CA GLY A 90 -4.92 -7.70 0.58
C GLY A 90 -3.93 -8.35 -0.40
N LEU A 91 -2.70 -8.53 0.06
CA LEU A 91 -1.57 -9.03 -0.70
C LEU A 91 -1.35 -10.54 -0.53
N ILE A 92 -1.99 -11.20 0.44
CA ILE A 92 -1.67 -12.60 0.77
C ILE A 92 -2.31 -13.53 -0.27
N ASP A 93 -1.52 -14.43 -0.86
CA ASP A 93 -2.02 -15.42 -1.80
C ASP A 93 -3.04 -16.36 -1.12
N ARG A 94 -4.30 -16.27 -1.56
CA ARG A 94 -5.39 -17.07 -1.02
C ARG A 94 -5.23 -18.57 -1.28
N SER A 95 -4.53 -18.95 -2.35
CA SER A 95 -4.47 -20.33 -2.86
C SER A 95 -3.60 -21.24 -2.00
N GLN A 96 -2.73 -20.66 -1.18
CA GLN A 96 -1.87 -21.42 -0.27
C GLN A 96 -2.59 -21.84 1.00
N ASP A 97 -2.12 -22.90 1.65
CA ASP A 97 -2.58 -23.34 2.98
C ASP A 97 -1.89 -22.59 4.14
N HIS A 98 -1.01 -21.63 3.80
CA HIS A 98 -0.34 -20.71 4.71
C HIS A 98 -0.56 -19.25 4.27
N THR A 99 -0.10 -18.29 5.07
CA THR A 99 -0.21 -16.85 4.81
C THR A 99 1.13 -16.16 4.63
N GLN A 100 2.16 -16.93 4.26
CA GLN A 100 3.54 -16.48 4.03
C GLN A 100 3.86 -16.13 2.57
N ALA A 101 2.94 -16.38 1.63
CA ALA A 101 3.08 -16.03 0.22
C ALA A 101 2.26 -14.78 -0.10
N LEU A 102 2.83 -13.92 -0.94
CA LEU A 102 2.13 -12.77 -1.50
C LEU A 102 1.69 -13.09 -2.94
N ASP A 103 0.52 -12.60 -3.30
CA ASP A 103 0.01 -12.61 -4.66
C ASP A 103 0.82 -11.63 -5.53
N PRO A 104 1.46 -12.10 -6.61
CA PRO A 104 2.35 -11.27 -7.41
C PRO A 104 1.62 -10.13 -8.13
N ASP A 105 0.41 -10.36 -8.63
CA ASP A 105 -0.34 -9.34 -9.38
C ASP A 105 -0.79 -8.20 -8.45
N GLN A 106 -1.17 -8.54 -7.21
CA GLN A 106 -1.52 -7.54 -6.20
C GLN A 106 -0.29 -6.77 -5.71
N LEU A 107 0.87 -7.41 -5.62
CA LEU A 107 2.12 -6.75 -5.27
C LEU A 107 2.55 -5.78 -6.37
N ASP A 108 2.47 -6.17 -7.64
CA ASP A 108 2.80 -5.30 -8.78
C ASP A 108 1.92 -4.04 -8.82
N ARG A 109 0.62 -4.17 -8.50
CA ARG A 109 -0.29 -3.03 -8.38
C ARG A 109 0.11 -2.08 -7.26
N LEU A 110 0.45 -2.61 -6.08
CA LEU A 110 0.93 -1.81 -4.96
C LEU A 110 2.23 -1.07 -5.34
N ASP A 111 3.18 -1.79 -5.94
CA ASP A 111 4.47 -1.22 -6.36
C ASP A 111 4.28 -0.08 -7.36
N PHE A 112 3.41 -0.26 -8.35
CA PHE A 112 3.10 0.78 -9.32
C PHE A 112 2.49 2.02 -8.65
N PHE A 113 1.52 1.85 -7.76
CA PHE A 113 0.91 2.98 -7.09
C PHE A 113 1.89 3.70 -6.14
N VAL A 114 2.74 2.95 -5.42
CA VAL A 114 3.81 3.53 -4.60
C VAL A 114 4.80 4.33 -5.47
N ALA A 115 5.12 3.85 -6.68
CA ALA A 115 5.95 4.58 -7.62
C ALA A 115 5.30 5.91 -8.04
N GLU A 116 4.00 5.93 -8.35
CA GLU A 116 3.26 7.15 -8.71
C GLU A 116 3.18 8.17 -7.56
N LEU A 117 2.97 7.71 -6.32
CA LEU A 117 3.01 8.54 -5.12
C LEU A 117 4.42 9.14 -4.90
N LYS A 118 5.45 8.30 -5.04
CA LYS A 118 6.85 8.69 -4.86
C LYS A 118 7.27 9.76 -5.87
N GLN A 119 6.86 9.65 -7.13
CA GLN A 119 7.12 10.65 -8.17
C GLN A 119 6.61 12.05 -7.80
N ARG A 120 5.56 12.12 -6.97
CA ARG A 120 4.96 13.38 -6.49
C ARG A 120 5.42 13.78 -5.10
N GLY A 121 6.44 13.11 -4.55
CA GLY A 121 6.98 13.39 -3.22
C GLY A 121 6.06 12.96 -2.07
N ILE A 122 5.11 12.05 -2.33
CA ILE A 122 4.19 11.51 -1.33
C ILE A 122 4.80 10.25 -0.74
N TYR A 123 4.97 10.24 0.59
CA TYR A 123 5.45 9.09 1.33
C TYR A 123 4.36 8.03 1.52
N THR A 124 4.77 6.79 1.73
CA THR A 124 3.85 5.68 1.96
C THR A 124 4.08 5.10 3.35
N ASP A 125 2.99 4.92 4.12
CA ASP A 125 2.95 4.21 5.40
C ASP A 125 2.24 2.85 5.20
N LEU A 126 2.98 1.76 5.40
CA LEU A 126 2.46 0.41 5.25
C LEU A 126 2.15 -0.17 6.62
N ASN A 127 0.87 -0.21 6.97
CA ASN A 127 0.43 -0.82 8.21
C ASN A 127 0.09 -2.30 7.98
N LEU A 128 0.90 -3.18 8.55
CA LEU A 128 0.76 -4.63 8.45
C LEU A 128 0.27 -5.21 9.79
N ASN A 129 -0.22 -6.45 9.78
CA ASN A 129 -0.79 -7.15 10.94
C ASN A 129 -2.11 -6.53 11.43
N VAL A 130 -3.04 -6.33 10.51
CA VAL A 130 -4.38 -5.77 10.75
C VAL A 130 -5.46 -6.78 10.37
N GLY A 131 -5.35 -7.39 9.18
CA GLY A 131 -6.36 -8.29 8.62
C GLY A 131 -5.91 -9.74 8.46
N ARG A 132 -4.66 -10.06 8.77
CA ARG A 132 -4.14 -11.42 8.63
C ARG A 132 -4.87 -12.39 9.53
N THR A 133 -5.44 -13.43 8.92
CA THR A 133 -5.98 -14.60 9.61
C THR A 133 -5.06 -15.77 9.36
N TYR A 134 -4.44 -16.32 10.41
CA TYR A 134 -3.52 -17.45 10.30
C TYR A 134 -4.23 -18.72 9.82
N LYS A 135 -3.52 -19.52 9.04
CA LYS A 135 -3.94 -20.83 8.55
C LYS A 135 -3.10 -21.92 9.22
N ALA A 136 -3.58 -23.17 9.14
CA ALA A 136 -2.87 -24.31 9.71
C ALA A 136 -1.43 -24.45 9.15
N GLY A 137 -1.20 -24.12 7.87
CA GLY A 137 0.12 -24.16 7.25
C GLY A 137 1.10 -23.10 7.77
N ASP A 138 0.66 -22.11 8.56
CA ASP A 138 1.56 -21.09 9.12
C ASP A 138 2.44 -21.62 10.27
N GLY A 139 2.06 -22.73 10.92
CA GLY A 139 2.85 -23.36 11.98
C GLY A 139 2.98 -22.54 13.27
N VAL A 140 1.99 -21.68 13.55
CA VAL A 140 1.93 -20.81 14.75
C VAL A 140 0.65 -21.04 15.56
#